data_AF-A0AA40CA80-F1
#
_entry.id   AF-A0AA40CA80-F1
#
_cell.length_a   1.000
_cell.length_b   1.000
_cell.length_c   1.000
_cell.angle_alpha   90.00
_cell.angle_beta   90.00
_cell.angle_gamma   90.00
#
_symmetry.space_group_name_H-M   'P 1'
#
loop_
_entity.id
_entity.type
_entity.pdbx_description
1 polymer ?
#
loop_
_entity_poly.entity_id
_entity_poly.type
_entity_poly.pdbx_seq_one_letter_code
_entity_poly.pdbx_strand_id
1 'polypeptide(L)'
;MLKNVAKRSTYKKYRRGIGGVVWCHRMMLIGYGSVEGLALQFFLSFLALIKPSLQYTHYDPDCRISFYFALIGLFIATIVGNKGAVKDSVKGLSTISTAILIVLIRNTVQGSFAIFEWQIVYPMVFMPSWQVISNMWTNEMATVWGLFGLIFSFISSIQPWIYWKLVKQGYHANCGSPRILIFVFFDLYNPTYIRFVQVMSCIGNGRWVFGGIFLFVGVIIIVFTELILWANHVDLSDARLDSTSQLIPFMVGLFTMVSTVWTCIKDSLGA
;
A
#
# COMPACT_ATOMS: atom_id res chain seq x y z
N MET A 1 -42.24 -2.73 -21.21
CA MET A 1 -41.22 -2.37 -22.22
C MET A 1 -40.29 -1.21 -21.81
N LEU A 2 -40.74 -0.18 -21.09
CA LEU A 2 -39.92 0.99 -20.71
C LEU A 2 -38.73 0.69 -19.77
N LYS A 3 -38.81 -0.32 -18.88
CA LYS A 3 -37.69 -0.72 -18.00
C LYS A 3 -36.44 -1.23 -18.76
N ASN A 4 -36.62 -1.75 -19.99
CA ASN A 4 -35.51 -2.29 -20.77
C ASN A 4 -34.77 -1.21 -21.59
N VAL A 5 -35.40 -0.07 -21.87
CA VAL A 5 -34.78 1.04 -22.61
C VAL A 5 -33.82 1.83 -21.72
N ALA A 6 -34.18 2.07 -20.46
CA ALA A 6 -33.29 2.72 -19.48
C ALA A 6 -32.01 1.90 -19.20
N LYS A 7 -32.13 0.56 -19.17
CA LYS A 7 -30.98 -0.35 -18.98
C LYS A 7 -29.99 -0.27 -20.16
N ARG A 8 -30.47 -0.13 -21.40
CA ARG A 8 -29.60 -0.04 -22.60
C ARG A 8 -28.85 1.28 -22.72
N SER A 9 -29.46 2.40 -22.32
CA SER A 9 -28.80 3.72 -22.30
C SER A 9 -27.59 3.74 -21.35
N THR A 10 -27.76 3.18 -20.16
CA THR A 10 -26.72 3.13 -19.11
C THR A 10 -25.51 2.28 -19.54
N TYR A 11 -25.75 1.16 -20.23
CA TYR A 11 -24.69 0.27 -20.73
C TYR A 11 -23.81 0.91 -21.83
N LYS A 12 -24.38 1.73 -22.72
CA LYS A 12 -23.61 2.42 -23.78
C LYS A 12 -22.65 3.47 -23.21
N LYS A 13 -22.97 4.07 -22.06
CA LYS A 13 -22.11 5.02 -21.34
C LYS A 13 -20.92 4.31 -20.67
N TYR A 14 -21.14 3.10 -20.14
CA TYR A 14 -20.08 2.29 -19.50
C TYR A 14 -19.00 1.79 -20.47
N ARG A 15 -19.38 1.43 -21.71
CA ARG A 15 -18.44 0.85 -22.69
C ARG A 15 -17.32 1.82 -23.12
N ARG A 16 -17.53 3.14 -22.97
CA ARG A 16 -16.49 4.16 -23.25
C ARG A 16 -15.50 4.36 -22.10
N GLY A 17 -15.82 3.93 -20.87
CA GLY A 17 -14.93 4.08 -19.71
C GLY A 17 -13.82 3.01 -19.61
N ILE A 18 -14.02 1.84 -20.20
CA ILE A 18 -13.08 0.71 -20.11
C ILE A 18 -11.72 1.04 -20.76
N GLY A 19 -11.72 1.86 -21.83
CA GLY A 19 -10.48 2.33 -22.46
C GLY A 19 -9.61 3.21 -21.55
N GLY A 20 -10.23 4.01 -20.67
CA GLY A 20 -9.50 4.87 -19.74
C GLY A 20 -8.84 4.12 -18.57
N VAL A 21 -9.45 3.01 -18.12
CA VAL A 21 -8.92 2.19 -17.02
C VAL A 21 -7.67 1.44 -17.43
N VAL A 22 -7.65 0.90 -18.66
CA VAL A 22 -6.44 0.30 -19.24
C VAL A 22 -5.34 1.34 -19.37
N TRP A 23 -5.68 2.60 -19.70
CA TRP A 23 -4.73 3.70 -19.84
C TRP A 23 -4.12 4.15 -18.51
N CYS A 24 -4.91 4.27 -17.44
CA CYS A 24 -4.44 4.65 -16.11
C CYS A 24 -3.53 3.57 -15.48
N HIS A 25 -3.86 2.28 -15.68
CA HIS A 25 -2.99 1.18 -15.24
C HIS A 25 -1.73 1.05 -16.10
N ARG A 26 -1.80 1.34 -17.42
CA ARG A 26 -0.61 1.45 -18.28
C ARG A 26 0.28 2.62 -17.87
N MET A 27 -0.28 3.78 -17.56
CA MET A 27 0.50 4.94 -17.09
C MET A 27 1.19 4.65 -15.75
N MET A 28 0.51 3.97 -14.82
CA MET A 28 1.17 3.47 -13.62
C MET A 28 2.36 2.57 -13.99
N LEU A 29 2.18 1.60 -14.89
CA LEU A 29 3.23 0.65 -15.27
C LEU A 29 4.40 1.24 -16.07
N ILE A 30 4.23 2.37 -16.77
CA ILE A 30 5.22 2.95 -17.70
C ILE A 30 6.13 4.01 -17.03
N GLY A 31 5.73 4.59 -15.88
CA GLY A 31 6.51 5.63 -15.18
C GLY A 31 7.38 5.14 -14.01
N TYR A 32 7.49 3.84 -13.79
CA TYR A 32 8.15 3.25 -12.62
C TYR A 32 9.68 3.39 -12.69
N GLY A 33 10.20 4.52 -12.22
CA GLY A 33 11.64 4.79 -12.06
C GLY A 33 12.05 6.24 -12.28
N SER A 34 11.17 7.11 -12.79
CA SER A 34 11.45 8.54 -12.98
C SER A 34 10.90 9.39 -11.82
N VAL A 35 11.49 10.58 -11.64
CA VAL A 35 10.99 11.62 -10.70
C VAL A 35 9.53 11.99 -11.01
N GLU A 36 9.12 11.89 -12.28
CA GLU A 36 7.76 12.16 -12.74
C GLU A 36 6.75 11.14 -12.21
N GLY A 37 7.15 9.86 -12.11
CA GLY A 37 6.34 8.82 -11.46
C GLY A 37 6.10 9.11 -9.98
N LEU A 38 7.14 9.58 -9.28
CA LEU A 38 7.06 10.05 -7.89
C LEU A 38 6.10 11.24 -7.74
N ALA A 39 6.21 12.23 -8.63
CA ALA A 39 5.37 13.42 -8.59
C ALA A 39 3.90 13.10 -8.89
N LEU A 40 3.62 12.26 -9.88
CA LEU A 40 2.26 11.80 -10.20
C LEU A 40 1.67 11.00 -9.03
N GLN A 41 2.47 10.16 -8.40
CA GLN A 41 2.03 9.37 -7.26
C GLN A 41 1.83 10.21 -6.00
N PHE A 42 2.73 11.13 -5.73
CA PHE A 42 2.58 12.12 -4.68
C PHE A 42 1.28 12.89 -4.90
N PHE A 43 1.03 13.33 -6.14
CA PHE A 43 -0.19 14.02 -6.51
C PHE A 43 -1.45 13.17 -6.29
N LEU A 44 -1.47 11.91 -6.72
CA LEU A 44 -2.61 11.01 -6.49
C LEU A 44 -2.85 10.72 -5.00
N SER A 45 -1.77 10.51 -4.25
CA SER A 45 -1.78 10.32 -2.80
C SER A 45 -2.25 11.58 -2.05
N PHE A 46 -1.83 12.75 -2.51
CA PHE A 46 -2.18 14.05 -1.97
C PHE A 46 -3.64 14.41 -2.28
N LEU A 47 -4.12 14.12 -3.49
CA LEU A 47 -5.53 14.27 -3.85
C LEU A 47 -6.44 13.36 -3.01
N ALA A 48 -5.97 12.15 -2.68
CA ALA A 48 -6.62 11.27 -1.72
C ALA A 48 -6.72 11.88 -0.31
N LEU A 49 -5.71 12.67 0.09
CA LEU A 49 -5.60 13.37 1.37
C LEU A 49 -6.52 14.60 1.46
N ILE A 50 -6.64 15.38 0.38
CA ILE A 50 -7.45 16.63 0.35
C ILE A 50 -8.94 16.36 0.50
N LYS A 51 -9.43 15.19 0.11
CA LYS A 51 -10.85 14.82 0.21
C LYS A 51 -11.05 13.48 0.92
N PRO A 52 -10.79 13.41 2.25
CA PRO A 52 -10.98 12.19 3.03
C PRO A 52 -12.45 11.72 2.99
N SER A 53 -13.39 12.67 2.94
CA SER A 53 -14.84 12.42 2.92
C SER A 53 -15.33 11.67 1.67
N LEU A 54 -14.50 11.54 0.63
CA LEU A 54 -14.79 10.75 -0.58
C LEU A 54 -14.24 9.33 -0.51
N GLN A 55 -13.35 9.05 0.45
CA GLN A 55 -12.85 7.71 0.72
C GLN A 55 -13.71 7.09 1.81
N TYR A 56 -14.70 6.29 1.39
CA TYR A 56 -15.53 5.47 2.29
C TYR A 56 -14.71 4.33 2.89
N THR A 57 -13.73 4.65 3.71
CA THR A 57 -12.92 3.64 4.39
C THR A 57 -12.87 3.95 5.87
N HIS A 58 -13.31 2.97 6.68
CA HIS A 58 -13.13 2.95 8.13
C HIS A 58 -11.65 2.78 8.53
N TYR A 59 -10.77 2.61 7.53
CA TYR A 59 -9.34 2.60 7.70
C TYR A 59 -8.87 3.78 8.56
N ASP A 60 -7.92 3.53 9.45
CA ASP A 60 -7.50 4.50 10.45
C ASP A 60 -6.87 5.75 9.77
N PRO A 61 -7.31 6.99 10.08
CA PRO A 61 -6.68 8.19 9.56
C PRO A 61 -5.21 8.31 9.97
N ASP A 62 -4.84 7.83 11.16
CA ASP A 62 -3.51 8.05 11.71
C ASP A 62 -2.45 7.34 10.88
N CYS A 63 -2.61 6.04 10.63
CA CYS A 63 -1.69 5.26 9.79
C CYS A 63 -1.52 5.85 8.38
N ARG A 64 -2.57 6.45 7.81
CA ARG A 64 -2.49 7.09 6.49
C ARG A 64 -1.65 8.36 6.55
N ILE A 65 -1.91 9.22 7.53
CA ILE A 65 -1.18 10.47 7.73
C ILE A 65 0.32 10.19 7.93
N SER A 66 0.68 9.18 8.74
CA SER A 66 2.06 8.74 8.96
C SER A 66 2.77 8.38 7.67
N PHE A 67 2.09 7.59 6.83
CA PHE A 67 2.60 7.19 5.52
C PHE A 67 2.88 8.42 4.64
N TYR A 68 1.96 9.39 4.62
CA TYR A 68 2.14 10.60 3.84
C TYR A 68 3.28 11.48 4.36
N PHE A 69 3.47 11.60 5.68
CA PHE A 69 4.62 12.31 6.24
C PHE A 69 5.95 11.66 5.85
N ALA A 70 6.05 10.33 5.94
CA ALA A 70 7.23 9.62 5.50
C ALA A 70 7.48 9.78 3.98
N LEU A 71 6.42 9.80 3.17
CA LEU A 71 6.52 10.02 1.73
C LEU A 71 6.99 11.46 1.39
N ILE A 72 6.50 12.47 2.12
CA ILE A 72 6.97 13.85 1.99
C ILE A 72 8.46 13.95 2.33
N GLY A 73 8.88 13.35 3.46
CA GLY A 73 10.29 13.31 3.86
C GLY A 73 11.17 12.68 2.78
N LEU A 74 10.76 11.52 2.25
CA LEU A 74 11.46 10.86 1.16
C LEU A 74 11.57 11.73 -0.09
N PHE A 75 10.48 12.42 -0.45
CA PHE A 75 10.45 13.30 -1.62
C PHE A 75 11.42 14.48 -1.46
N ILE A 76 11.43 15.13 -0.29
CA ILE A 76 12.37 16.21 0.03
C ILE A 76 13.81 15.72 -0.04
N ALA A 77 14.11 14.60 0.61
CA ALA A 77 15.46 14.03 0.61
C ALA A 77 15.95 13.68 -0.80
N THR A 78 15.04 13.20 -1.66
CA THR A 78 15.33 12.89 -3.06
C THR A 78 15.60 14.15 -3.87
N ILE A 79 14.81 15.22 -3.70
CA ILE A 79 15.04 16.51 -4.37
C ILE A 79 16.39 17.11 -3.96
N VAL A 80 16.74 17.03 -2.68
CA VAL A 80 18.02 17.51 -2.14
C VAL A 80 19.20 16.64 -2.61
N GLY A 81 18.95 15.40 -3.04
CA GLY A 81 19.99 14.45 -3.42
C GLY A 81 20.76 13.87 -2.22
N ASN A 82 20.21 13.97 -1.01
CA ASN A 82 20.85 13.47 0.21
C ASN A 82 20.60 11.96 0.36
N LYS A 83 21.60 11.15 0.00
CA LYS A 83 21.52 9.68 0.04
C LYS A 83 21.29 9.12 1.45
N GLY A 84 21.84 9.76 2.49
CA GLY A 84 21.65 9.34 3.88
C GLY A 84 20.21 9.55 4.34
N ALA A 85 19.69 10.75 4.11
CA ALA A 85 18.31 11.11 4.43
C ALA A 85 17.29 10.25 3.64
N VAL A 86 17.56 9.96 2.35
CA VAL A 86 16.75 9.03 1.55
C VAL A 86 16.74 7.64 2.20
N LYS A 87 17.90 7.11 2.59
CA LYS A 87 18.00 5.79 3.25
C LYS A 87 17.17 5.73 4.53
N ASP A 88 17.23 6.75 5.37
CA ASP A 88 16.49 6.74 6.64
C ASP A 88 14.99 6.93 6.44
N SER A 89 14.58 7.77 5.49
CA SER A 89 13.18 7.88 5.05
C SER A 89 12.63 6.56 4.55
N VAL A 90 13.41 5.83 3.76
CA VAL A 90 13.03 4.52 3.23
C VAL A 90 12.81 3.50 4.36
N LYS A 91 13.70 3.44 5.36
CA LYS A 91 13.52 2.55 6.50
C LYS A 91 12.21 2.83 7.24
N GLY A 92 11.94 4.11 7.54
CA GLY A 92 10.69 4.50 8.21
C GLY A 92 9.46 4.14 7.39
N LEU A 93 9.52 4.35 6.08
CA LEU A 93 8.42 4.01 5.17
C LEU A 93 8.17 2.50 5.07
N SER A 94 9.23 1.68 5.12
CA SER A 94 9.10 0.23 5.21
C SER A 94 8.45 -0.19 6.53
N THR A 95 8.83 0.39 7.66
CA THR A 95 8.21 0.13 8.97
C THR A 95 6.72 0.48 8.98
N ILE A 96 6.36 1.64 8.44
CA ILE A 96 4.95 2.07 8.32
C ILE A 96 4.17 1.12 7.42
N SER A 97 4.75 0.71 6.30
CA SER A 97 4.14 -0.25 5.37
C SER A 97 3.89 -1.61 6.03
N THR A 98 4.82 -2.09 6.86
CA THR A 98 4.64 -3.31 7.66
C THR A 98 3.47 -3.15 8.64
N ALA A 99 3.38 -2.02 9.34
CA ALA A 99 2.28 -1.79 10.27
C ALA A 99 0.91 -1.70 9.57
N ILE A 100 0.84 -0.99 8.44
CA ILE A 100 -0.33 -0.93 7.56
C ILE A 100 -0.77 -2.34 7.15
N LEU A 101 0.18 -3.21 6.81
CA LEU A 101 -0.08 -4.60 6.47
C LEU A 101 -0.66 -5.38 7.65
N ILE A 102 -0.08 -5.26 8.85
CA ILE A 102 -0.56 -5.93 10.07
C ILE A 102 -2.01 -5.51 10.38
N VAL A 103 -2.28 -4.21 10.37
CA VAL A 103 -3.63 -3.66 10.59
C VAL A 103 -4.61 -4.21 9.56
N LEU A 104 -4.18 -4.30 8.30
CA LEU A 104 -5.02 -4.83 7.24
C LEU A 104 -5.33 -6.31 7.43
N ILE A 105 -4.34 -7.14 7.78
CA ILE A 105 -4.54 -8.56 8.08
C ILE A 105 -5.56 -8.70 9.21
N ARG A 106 -5.38 -7.95 10.30
CA ARG A 106 -6.31 -7.93 11.44
C ARG A 106 -7.74 -7.59 10.99
N ASN A 107 -7.92 -6.48 10.27
CA ASN A 107 -9.24 -6.05 9.80
C ASN A 107 -9.89 -7.06 8.85
N THR A 108 -9.07 -7.76 8.07
CA THR A 108 -9.51 -8.84 7.18
C THR A 108 -10.04 -10.04 7.95
N VAL A 109 -9.30 -10.49 8.98
CA VAL A 109 -9.72 -11.58 9.86
C VAL A 109 -10.99 -11.23 10.65
N GLN A 110 -11.14 -9.97 11.06
CA GLN A 110 -12.29 -9.50 11.84
C GLN A 110 -13.56 -9.25 11.02
N GLY A 111 -13.55 -9.48 9.71
CA GLY A 111 -14.73 -9.28 8.89
C GLY A 111 -15.00 -7.82 8.48
N SER A 112 -14.19 -6.86 8.92
CA SER A 112 -14.36 -5.42 8.64
C SER A 112 -13.76 -4.97 7.31
N PHE A 113 -13.08 -5.86 6.59
CA PHE A 113 -12.30 -5.50 5.42
C PHE A 113 -13.15 -5.28 4.17
N ALA A 114 -13.03 -4.09 3.61
CA ALA A 114 -13.62 -3.75 2.31
C ALA A 114 -12.57 -3.86 1.20
N ILE A 115 -12.96 -4.37 0.03
CA ILE A 115 -12.08 -4.45 -1.15
C ILE A 115 -11.47 -3.09 -1.54
N PHE A 116 -12.13 -1.99 -1.20
CA PHE A 116 -11.60 -0.64 -1.35
C PHE A 116 -10.32 -0.40 -0.54
N GLU A 117 -10.30 -0.87 0.70
CA GLU A 117 -9.14 -0.73 1.57
C GLU A 117 -7.96 -1.48 0.98
N TRP A 118 -8.20 -2.66 0.38
CA TRP A 118 -7.18 -3.37 -0.37
C TRP A 118 -6.59 -2.57 -1.53
N GLN A 119 -7.44 -1.91 -2.31
CA GLN A 119 -7.00 -1.15 -3.48
C GLN A 119 -6.28 0.15 -3.13
N ILE A 120 -6.50 0.68 -1.93
CA ILE A 120 -5.75 1.83 -1.41
C ILE A 120 -4.42 1.37 -0.81
N VAL A 121 -4.45 0.30 -0.02
CA VAL A 121 -3.25 -0.20 0.67
C VAL A 121 -2.27 -0.82 -0.31
N TYR A 122 -2.73 -1.51 -1.35
CA TYR A 122 -1.85 -2.10 -2.36
C TYR A 122 -0.85 -1.10 -2.96
N PRO A 123 -1.25 0.05 -3.54
CA PRO A 123 -0.31 1.04 -4.06
C PRO A 123 0.48 1.77 -2.97
N MET A 124 -0.10 1.99 -1.78
CA MET A 124 0.63 2.60 -0.66
C MET A 124 1.81 1.72 -0.24
N VAL A 125 1.62 0.41 -0.18
CA VAL A 125 2.68 -0.52 0.22
C VAL A 125 3.62 -0.84 -0.94
N PHE A 126 3.08 -1.06 -2.14
CA PHE A 126 3.87 -1.56 -3.26
C PHE A 126 4.79 -0.50 -3.88
N MET A 127 4.29 0.72 -4.08
CA MET A 127 4.98 1.68 -4.92
C MET A 127 6.18 2.36 -4.27
N PRO A 128 6.14 2.81 -3.00
CA PRO A 128 7.32 3.42 -2.42
C PRO A 128 8.46 2.42 -2.31
N SER A 129 8.15 1.15 -2.09
CA SER A 129 9.15 0.09 -2.11
C SER A 129 9.76 -0.13 -3.48
N TRP A 130 9.02 0.06 -4.59
CA TRP A 130 9.61 0.02 -5.92
C TRP A 130 10.63 1.15 -6.15
N GLN A 131 10.41 2.32 -5.56
CA GLN A 131 11.35 3.45 -5.64
C GLN A 131 12.67 3.16 -4.91
N VAL A 132 12.59 2.44 -3.79
CA VAL A 132 13.78 1.98 -3.04
C VAL A 132 14.66 1.11 -3.93
N ILE A 133 14.02 0.19 -4.67
CA ILE A 133 14.66 -0.77 -5.56
C ILE A 133 15.43 -0.06 -6.67
N SER A 134 14.83 0.97 -7.29
CA SER A 134 15.47 1.68 -8.40
C SER A 134 16.68 2.52 -7.96
N ASN A 135 16.69 3.01 -6.73
CA ASN A 135 17.63 4.04 -6.31
C ASN A 135 18.85 3.53 -5.54
N MET A 136 18.83 2.30 -5.01
CA MET A 136 19.87 1.86 -4.05
C MET A 136 20.26 0.39 -4.17
N TRP A 137 21.27 0.13 -5.01
CA TRP A 137 21.97 -1.15 -5.10
C TRP A 137 23.19 -1.17 -4.18
N THR A 138 22.97 -1.10 -2.87
CA THR A 138 24.05 -1.16 -1.87
C THR A 138 23.79 -2.29 -0.88
N ASN A 139 24.85 -3.00 -0.44
CA ASN A 139 24.77 -4.14 0.48
C ASN A 139 24.04 -3.81 1.79
N GLU A 140 24.11 -2.55 2.25
CA GLU A 140 23.45 -2.07 3.46
C GLU A 140 21.91 -2.06 3.39
N MET A 141 21.33 -2.33 2.22
CA MET A 141 19.89 -2.37 2.01
C MET A 141 19.31 -3.78 2.00
N ALA A 142 20.12 -4.82 2.25
CA ALA A 142 19.66 -6.21 2.25
C ALA A 142 18.44 -6.42 3.17
N THR A 143 18.42 -5.77 4.34
CA THR A 143 17.27 -5.81 5.27
C THR A 143 16.01 -5.17 4.68
N VAL A 144 16.15 -4.04 3.99
CA VAL A 144 15.03 -3.34 3.34
C VAL A 144 14.49 -4.18 2.18
N TRP A 145 15.37 -4.78 1.39
CA TRP A 145 15.03 -5.73 0.33
C TRP A 145 14.32 -6.97 0.87
N GLY A 146 14.81 -7.53 1.98
CA GLY A 146 14.18 -8.68 2.64
C GLY A 146 12.78 -8.34 3.15
N LEU A 147 12.61 -7.19 3.81
CA LEU A 147 11.32 -6.74 4.31
C LEU A 147 10.34 -6.43 3.16
N PHE A 148 10.81 -5.78 2.10
CA PHE A 148 10.00 -5.57 0.90
C PHE A 148 9.60 -6.90 0.27
N GLY A 149 10.55 -7.80 0.06
CA GLY A 149 10.30 -9.14 -0.48
C GLY A 149 9.23 -9.85 0.32
N LEU A 150 9.32 -9.84 1.65
CA LEU A 150 8.32 -10.42 2.55
C LEU A 150 6.94 -9.79 2.36
N ILE A 151 6.83 -8.46 2.43
CA ILE A 151 5.57 -7.74 2.30
C ILE A 151 4.93 -8.00 0.92
N PHE A 152 5.73 -7.86 -0.13
CA PHE A 152 5.29 -8.07 -1.51
C PHE A 152 4.77 -9.49 -1.73
N SER A 153 5.47 -10.44 -1.14
CA SER A 153 5.13 -11.86 -1.22
C SER A 153 3.86 -12.20 -0.49
N PHE A 154 3.70 -11.65 0.72
CA PHE A 154 2.47 -11.77 1.49
C PHE A 154 1.28 -11.20 0.69
N ILE A 155 1.39 -9.98 0.18
CA ILE A 155 0.35 -9.32 -0.61
C ILE A 155 0.01 -10.15 -1.86
N SER A 156 1.02 -10.62 -2.57
CA SER A 156 0.81 -11.42 -3.78
C SER A 156 0.11 -12.75 -3.48
N SER A 157 0.42 -13.36 -2.34
CA SER A 157 -0.17 -14.63 -1.90
C SER A 157 -1.60 -14.48 -1.39
N ILE A 158 -1.94 -13.34 -0.79
CA ILE A 158 -3.31 -13.13 -0.26
C ILE A 158 -4.28 -12.59 -1.32
N GLN A 159 -3.78 -11.99 -2.40
CA GLN A 159 -4.59 -11.32 -3.43
C GLN A 159 -5.71 -12.22 -4.02
N PRO A 160 -5.42 -13.42 -4.56
CA PRO A 160 -6.47 -14.33 -5.03
C PRO A 160 -7.48 -14.74 -3.96
N TRP A 161 -7.07 -14.97 -2.72
CA TRP A 161 -8.04 -15.27 -1.67
C TRP A 161 -9.02 -14.10 -1.47
N ILE A 162 -8.51 -12.87 -1.39
CA ILE A 162 -9.30 -11.64 -1.27
C ILE A 162 -10.28 -11.50 -2.45
N TYR A 163 -9.79 -11.61 -3.69
CA TYR A 163 -10.63 -11.39 -4.88
C TYR A 163 -11.67 -12.49 -5.12
N TRP A 164 -11.46 -13.72 -4.62
CA TRP A 164 -12.43 -14.80 -4.76
C TRP A 164 -13.42 -14.88 -3.61
N LYS A 165 -12.97 -14.66 -2.37
CA LYS A 165 -13.80 -14.89 -1.18
C LYS A 165 -14.36 -13.61 -0.60
N LEU A 166 -13.59 -12.53 -0.62
CA LEU A 166 -13.92 -11.30 0.12
C LEU A 166 -14.40 -10.16 -0.76
N VAL A 167 -14.56 -10.37 -2.07
CA VAL A 167 -14.97 -9.32 -3.03
C VAL A 167 -16.28 -8.62 -2.65
N LYS A 168 -17.21 -9.35 -2.01
CA LYS A 168 -18.52 -8.81 -1.59
C LYS A 168 -18.55 -8.35 -0.14
N GLN A 169 -17.46 -8.48 0.59
CA GLN A 169 -17.40 -8.13 2.00
C GLN A 169 -17.51 -6.60 2.15
N GLY A 170 -18.36 -6.16 3.08
CA GLY A 170 -18.70 -4.74 3.27
C GLY A 170 -19.61 -4.13 2.18
N TYR A 171 -20.09 -4.93 1.20
CA TYR A 171 -21.04 -4.42 0.20
C TYR A 171 -22.45 -4.30 0.78
N HIS A 172 -22.99 -3.08 0.78
CA HIS A 172 -24.39 -2.82 1.09
C HIS A 172 -25.11 -2.33 -0.17
N ALA A 173 -26.16 -3.04 -0.58
CA ALA A 173 -26.93 -2.71 -1.80
C ALA A 173 -27.60 -1.32 -1.75
N ASN A 174 -27.80 -0.77 -0.55
CA ASN A 174 -28.40 0.54 -0.32
C ASN A 174 -27.37 1.67 -0.23
N CYS A 175 -26.08 1.35 -0.12
CA CYS A 175 -25.03 2.35 -0.23
C CYS A 175 -24.84 2.65 -1.72
N GLY A 176 -24.92 3.93 -2.11
CA GLY A 176 -24.73 4.35 -3.50
C GLY A 176 -23.43 3.77 -4.08
N SER A 177 -23.44 3.47 -5.38
CA SER A 177 -22.31 2.81 -6.07
C SER A 177 -20.99 3.50 -5.73
N PRO A 178 -20.06 2.79 -5.07
CA PRO A 178 -18.92 3.44 -4.46
C PRO A 178 -17.90 3.82 -5.55
N ARG A 179 -17.22 4.95 -5.35
CA ARG A 179 -16.42 5.63 -6.39
C ARG A 179 -14.93 5.49 -6.08
N ILE A 180 -14.16 4.92 -7.00
CA ILE A 180 -12.69 4.79 -6.86
C ILE A 180 -11.94 6.04 -7.31
N LEU A 181 -12.41 6.74 -8.36
CA LEU A 181 -11.66 7.83 -8.99
C LEU A 181 -12.47 9.12 -8.97
N ILE A 182 -11.78 10.23 -8.68
CA ILE A 182 -12.33 11.59 -8.67
C ILE A 182 -12.95 11.95 -10.05
N PHE A 183 -12.44 11.36 -11.13
CA PHE A 183 -12.78 11.76 -12.50
C PHE A 183 -13.68 10.78 -13.27
N VAL A 184 -13.83 9.51 -12.83
CA VAL A 184 -14.61 8.51 -13.57
C VAL A 184 -15.40 7.60 -12.62
N PHE A 185 -16.68 7.42 -12.90
CA PHE A 185 -17.52 6.43 -12.25
C PHE A 185 -17.03 5.03 -12.63
N PHE A 186 -16.56 4.31 -11.62
CA PHE A 186 -16.12 2.92 -11.78
C PHE A 186 -16.88 2.04 -10.80
N ASP A 187 -17.67 1.11 -11.33
CA ASP A 187 -18.37 0.13 -10.50
C ASP A 187 -17.45 -1.05 -10.24
N LEU A 188 -16.91 -1.11 -9.03
CA LEU A 188 -16.09 -2.20 -8.53
C LEU A 188 -16.78 -3.55 -8.55
N TYR A 189 -18.10 -3.55 -8.41
CA TYR A 189 -18.89 -4.77 -8.38
C TYR A 189 -19.34 -5.20 -9.79
N ASN A 190 -18.84 -4.52 -10.83
CA ASN A 190 -19.03 -4.95 -12.19
C ASN A 190 -18.43 -6.36 -12.36
N PRO A 191 -19.24 -7.36 -12.79
CA PRO A 191 -18.78 -8.75 -12.87
C PRO A 191 -17.63 -8.93 -13.86
N THR A 192 -17.53 -8.09 -14.89
CA THR A 192 -16.41 -8.09 -15.84
C THR A 192 -15.12 -7.62 -15.16
N TYR A 193 -15.19 -6.57 -14.34
CA TYR A 193 -14.03 -6.09 -13.59
C TYR A 193 -13.61 -7.10 -12.52
N ILE A 194 -14.54 -7.66 -11.76
CA ILE A 194 -14.26 -8.72 -10.78
C ILE A 194 -13.52 -9.89 -11.45
N ARG A 195 -14.03 -10.39 -12.59
CA ARG A 195 -13.36 -11.46 -13.34
C ARG A 195 -11.97 -11.04 -13.81
N PHE A 196 -11.81 -9.80 -14.25
CA PHE A 196 -10.50 -9.27 -14.65
C PHE A 196 -9.51 -9.26 -13.49
N VAL A 197 -9.86 -8.71 -12.33
CA VAL A 197 -8.94 -8.66 -11.17
C VAL A 197 -8.64 -10.04 -10.61
N GLN A 198 -9.62 -10.94 -10.63
CA GLN A 198 -9.43 -12.35 -10.32
C GLN A 198 -8.36 -12.94 -11.25
N VAL A 199 -8.58 -12.90 -12.58
CA VAL A 199 -7.63 -13.41 -13.56
C VAL A 199 -6.25 -12.76 -13.41
N MET A 200 -6.15 -11.44 -13.22
CA MET A 200 -4.87 -10.74 -13.01
C MET A 200 -4.14 -11.19 -11.76
N SER A 201 -4.85 -11.41 -10.65
CA SER A 201 -4.22 -11.92 -9.43
C SER A 201 -3.75 -13.37 -9.56
N CYS A 202 -4.34 -14.16 -10.46
CA CYS A 202 -3.82 -15.47 -10.86
C CYS A 202 -2.71 -15.41 -11.92
N ILE A 203 -2.71 -14.47 -12.85
CA ILE A 203 -1.59 -14.30 -13.80
C ILE A 203 -0.35 -13.81 -13.04
N GLY A 204 -0.57 -13.07 -11.96
CA GLY A 204 0.44 -12.82 -10.94
C GLY A 204 1.05 -14.09 -10.32
N ASN A 205 0.54 -15.31 -10.57
CA ASN A 205 1.04 -16.58 -10.01
C ASN A 205 2.49 -16.93 -10.37
N GLY A 206 3.09 -16.33 -11.40
CA GLY A 206 4.56 -16.39 -11.56
C GLY A 206 5.31 -15.78 -10.35
N ARG A 207 4.68 -14.82 -9.66
CA ARG A 207 5.17 -14.19 -8.42
C ARG A 207 4.86 -15.01 -7.16
N TRP A 208 4.06 -16.07 -7.24
CA TRP A 208 3.74 -16.91 -6.07
C TRP A 208 4.84 -17.89 -5.71
N VAL A 209 5.64 -18.33 -6.68
CA VAL A 209 6.83 -19.14 -6.39
C VAL A 209 7.85 -18.29 -5.64
N PHE A 210 8.14 -17.09 -6.14
CA PHE A 210 8.96 -16.11 -5.42
C PHE A 210 8.32 -15.70 -4.10
N GLY A 211 7.00 -15.51 -4.10
CA GLY A 211 6.18 -15.19 -2.94
C GLY A 211 6.33 -16.20 -1.81
N GLY A 212 6.13 -17.48 -2.14
CA GLY A 212 6.27 -18.59 -1.21
C GLY A 212 7.67 -18.68 -0.63
N ILE A 213 8.72 -18.46 -1.44
CA ILE A 213 10.11 -18.47 -0.97
C ILE A 213 10.35 -17.35 0.05
N PHE A 214 9.99 -16.12 -0.26
CA PHE A 214 10.18 -14.99 0.66
C PHE A 214 9.31 -15.08 1.91
N LEU A 215 8.09 -15.62 1.79
CA LEU A 215 7.22 -15.85 2.94
C LEU A 215 7.81 -16.93 3.86
N PHE A 216 8.31 -18.02 3.28
CA PHE A 216 9.02 -19.07 4.00
C PHE A 216 10.25 -18.53 4.73
N VAL A 217 11.09 -17.74 4.04
CA VAL A 217 12.25 -17.06 4.65
C VAL A 217 11.81 -16.09 5.76
N GLY A 218 10.72 -15.35 5.55
CA GLY A 218 10.17 -14.44 6.55
C GLY A 218 9.71 -15.15 7.81
N VAL A 219 9.00 -16.27 7.67
CA VAL A 219 8.59 -17.13 8.80
C VAL A 219 9.82 -17.66 9.55
N ILE A 220 10.85 -18.10 8.81
CA ILE A 220 12.12 -18.54 9.41
C ILE A 220 12.72 -17.40 10.25
N ILE A 221 12.81 -16.18 9.72
CA ILE A 221 13.36 -15.02 10.45
C ILE A 221 12.56 -14.73 11.72
N ILE A 222 11.22 -14.79 11.67
CA ILE A 222 10.36 -14.58 12.85
C ILE A 222 10.66 -15.65 13.91
N VAL A 223 10.67 -16.92 13.53
CA VAL A 223 10.97 -18.04 14.46
C VAL A 223 12.36 -17.90 15.07
N PHE A 224 13.38 -17.57 14.27
CA PHE A 224 14.73 -17.32 14.79
C PHE A 224 14.77 -16.12 15.75
N THR A 225 14.02 -15.05 15.46
CA THR A 225 13.94 -13.87 16.34
C THR A 225 13.29 -14.24 17.66
N GLU A 226 12.21 -15.01 17.67
CA GLU A 226 11.57 -15.49 18.90
C GLU A 226 12.51 -16.38 19.72
N LEU A 227 13.25 -17.30 19.08
CA LEU A 227 14.24 -18.13 19.76
C LEU A 227 15.36 -17.30 20.39
N ILE A 228 15.83 -16.25 19.72
CA ILE A 228 16.84 -15.33 20.26
C ILE A 228 16.27 -14.55 21.45
N LEU A 229 15.04 -14.02 21.36
CA LEU A 229 14.40 -13.29 22.46
C LEU A 229 14.21 -14.20 23.68
N TRP A 230 13.75 -15.44 23.46
CA TRP A 230 13.59 -16.45 24.50
C TRP A 230 14.92 -16.79 25.19
N ALA A 231 15.99 -17.00 24.41
CA ALA A 231 17.32 -17.27 24.94
C ALA A 231 17.91 -16.10 25.76
N ASN A 232 17.46 -14.87 25.49
CA ASN A 232 17.87 -13.66 26.23
C ASN A 232 16.91 -13.29 27.38
N HIS A 233 15.93 -14.15 27.70
CA HIS A 233 14.92 -13.90 28.74
C HIS A 233 14.13 -12.58 28.54
N VAL A 234 13.91 -12.18 27.29
CA VAL A 234 13.06 -11.03 26.95
C VAL A 234 11.63 -11.52 26.77
N ASP A 235 10.76 -11.24 27.75
CA ASP A 235 9.34 -11.58 27.68
C ASP A 235 8.52 -10.40 27.11
N LEU A 236 7.77 -10.67 26.04
CA LEU A 236 6.88 -9.72 25.38
C LEU A 236 5.39 -10.13 25.51
N SER A 237 5.08 -11.13 26.33
CA SER A 237 3.71 -11.66 26.48
C SER A 237 2.71 -10.62 27.03
N ASP A 238 3.18 -9.67 27.84
CA ASP A 238 2.36 -8.57 28.37
C ASP A 238 2.15 -7.41 27.38
N ALA A 239 2.86 -7.41 26.25
CA ALA A 239 2.71 -6.38 25.23
C ALA A 239 1.42 -6.61 24.42
N ARG A 240 0.30 -6.09 24.93
CA ARG A 240 -0.99 -6.07 24.21
C ARG A 240 -0.88 -5.33 22.86
N LEU A 241 -0.78 -6.11 21.78
CA LEU A 241 -0.77 -5.67 20.38
C LEU A 241 -1.99 -4.77 20.01
N ASP A 242 -3.05 -4.87 20.79
CA ASP A 242 -4.33 -4.22 20.63
C ASP A 242 -4.35 -2.74 21.06
N SER A 243 -3.39 -2.25 21.86
CA SER A 243 -3.40 -0.87 22.39
C SER A 243 -2.37 0.09 21.78
N THR A 244 -1.27 -0.42 21.20
CA THR A 244 -0.13 0.39 20.71
C THR A 244 0.09 0.34 19.20
N SER A 245 -0.66 -0.50 18.48
CA SER A 245 -0.42 -0.77 17.06
C SER A 245 -0.63 0.44 16.12
N GLN A 246 -1.32 1.49 16.57
CA GLN A 246 -1.64 2.68 15.77
C GLN A 246 -0.73 3.88 16.06
N LEU A 247 -0.39 4.10 17.34
CA LEU A 247 0.47 5.21 17.76
C LEU A 247 1.92 4.99 17.30
N ILE A 248 2.40 3.74 17.30
CA ILE A 248 3.77 3.42 16.89
C ILE A 248 4.05 3.82 15.43
N PRO A 249 3.24 3.42 14.43
CA PRO A 249 3.44 3.86 13.04
C PRO A 249 3.38 5.37 12.85
N PHE A 250 2.52 6.05 13.62
CA PHE A 250 2.43 7.51 13.62
C PHE A 250 3.68 8.18 14.13
N MET A 251 4.16 7.78 15.31
CA MET A 251 5.39 8.30 15.87
C MET A 251 6.59 8.01 14.97
N VAL A 252 6.66 6.81 14.38
CA VAL A 252 7.71 6.45 13.41
C VAL A 252 7.65 7.37 12.19
N GLY A 253 6.50 7.53 11.55
CA GLY A 253 6.38 8.40 10.36
C GLY A 253 6.71 9.86 10.64
N LEU A 254 6.23 10.39 11.76
CA LEU A 254 6.51 11.76 12.18
C LEU A 254 8.00 11.98 12.46
N PHE A 255 8.62 11.11 13.28
CA PHE A 255 10.03 11.25 13.62
C PHE A 255 10.95 10.98 12.43
N THR A 256 10.61 10.03 11.55
CA THR A 256 11.34 9.83 10.29
C THR A 256 11.29 11.10 9.45
N MET A 257 10.13 11.74 9.29
CA MET A 257 10.01 12.98 8.53
C MET A 257 10.87 14.10 9.15
N VAL A 258 10.74 14.36 10.45
CA VAL A 258 11.49 15.41 11.16
C VAL A 258 13.00 15.16 11.09
N SER A 259 13.44 13.92 11.34
CA SER A 259 14.85 13.53 11.26
C SER A 259 15.41 13.73 9.85
N THR A 260 14.65 13.34 8.83
CA THR A 260 15.03 13.50 7.42
C THR A 260 15.18 14.98 7.06
N VAL A 261 14.18 15.81 7.40
CA VAL A 261 14.20 17.25 7.13
C VAL A 261 15.38 17.92 7.83
N TRP A 262 15.62 17.58 9.10
CA TRP A 262 16.76 18.10 9.85
C TRP A 262 18.10 17.73 9.21
N THR A 263 18.25 16.48 8.77
CA THR A 263 19.47 15.99 8.10
C THR A 263 19.69 16.73 6.79
N CYS A 264 18.64 16.94 5.99
CA CYS A 264 18.73 17.76 4.78
C CYS A 264 19.15 19.21 5.05
N ILE A 265 18.60 19.83 6.10
CA ILE A 265 18.97 21.20 6.50
C ILE A 265 20.44 21.25 6.94
N LYS A 266 20.85 20.34 7.83
CA LYS A 266 22.22 20.28 8.35
C LYS A 266 23.24 20.17 7.20
N ASP A 267 23.01 19.26 6.26
CA ASP A 267 23.91 19.06 5.13
C ASP A 267 23.94 20.28 4.19
N SER A 268 22.80 20.97 4.01
CA SER A 268 22.75 22.21 3.21
C SER A 268 23.50 23.38 3.83
N LEU A 269 23.65 23.38 5.16
CA LEU A 269 24.39 24.39 5.90
C LEU A 269 25.89 24.07 6.02
N GLY A 270 26.33 22.89 5.56
CA GLY A 270 27.72 22.44 5.70
C GLY A 270 28.16 22.22 7.16
N ALA A 271 27.20 21.94 8.05
CA ALA A 271 27.41 21.75 9.50
C ALA A 271 27.45 20.27 9.92
#